data_AF-A0A8S3RQ26-F1
#
_entry.id   AF-A0A8S3RQ26-F1
#
_cell.length_a   1.000
_cell.length_b   1.000
_cell.length_c   1.000
_cell.angle_alpha   90.00
_cell.angle_beta   90.00
_cell.angle_gamma   90.00
#
_symmetry.space_group_name_H-M   'P 1'
#
loop_
_entity.id
_entity.type
_entity.pdbx_description
1 polymer ?
#
loop_
_entity_poly.entity_id
_entity_poly.type
_entity_poly.pdbx_seq_one_letter_code
_entity_poly.pdbx_strand_id
1 'polypeptide(L)'
;MSSIKLVAWNVRGIMSSTICLSNLLKDTDCDICIISEHKLKERSLHYLSTIERGYNCISKADALPIGYNAYHGKGGIAILYKTSLQFSVNEISDINYSRIAGIELKNQSYGSLFIFGAYLPSDDSIENYKSELSILDSLYAYYSVYGNCIIAGDLNASCLHKDRSISNIYKSKELLNFVSRHHLLYAGGKIQSKGPKYTYVTKQTMLDYILCNEIIYRKLRYYEILDEGAISSTSDHLPVVIEFETDSTPHRVINSSDKLPAWHKVTDAQINQYQKLLSDPVEILIDKMNSYSFADIDTIYDDFVSTLHNAANIAIPKCGFNPLTKPYWNADVKRAHDNERSMRKLWVLDGQPRGMHFDSYRIYKRAKSEFRRVQQAANEQYMQKCYDDLNETAECDIRLFWKQIKRFKGRSSKIYPEIVYENKVYSSPESVANCFAEYFHELYQPKESDNFDNEFKCSIESVYKDIIKTCGVEGGYLPGGLITEQEVS
;
A
#
# COMPACT_ATOMS: atom_id res chain seq x y z
N MET A 1 2.78 -28.65 2.08
CA MET A 1 1.50 -27.91 2.07
C MET A 1 1.71 -26.61 2.81
N SER A 2 1.50 -25.48 2.14
CA SER A 2 1.46 -24.16 2.77
C SER A 2 0.05 -23.86 3.28
N SER A 3 -0.06 -22.95 4.22
CA SER A 3 -1.34 -22.38 4.64
C SER A 3 -1.35 -20.87 4.40
N ILE A 4 -2.55 -20.33 4.24
CA ILE A 4 -2.80 -18.89 4.24
C ILE A 4 -3.61 -18.56 5.49
N LYS A 5 -3.13 -17.58 6.23
CA LYS A 5 -3.85 -17.00 7.36
C LYS A 5 -4.46 -15.66 6.98
N LEU A 6 -5.78 -15.53 7.12
CA LEU A 6 -6.54 -14.35 6.74
C LEU A 6 -7.26 -13.75 7.96
N VAL A 7 -7.21 -12.43 8.08
CA VAL A 7 -7.85 -11.66 9.15
C VAL A 7 -8.82 -10.65 8.55
N ALA A 8 -9.98 -10.47 9.17
CA ALA A 8 -10.93 -9.39 8.85
C ALA A 8 -11.25 -8.58 10.12
N TRP A 9 -11.18 -7.26 10.05
CA TRP A 9 -11.45 -6.39 11.21
C TRP A 9 -11.96 -5.00 10.85
N ASN A 10 -13.14 -4.61 11.36
CA ASN A 10 -13.54 -3.21 11.38
C ASN A 10 -12.74 -2.44 12.43
N VAL A 11 -11.85 -1.55 12.00
CA VAL A 11 -10.95 -0.80 12.89
C VAL A 11 -11.58 0.45 13.52
N ARG A 12 -12.77 0.83 13.07
CA ARG A 12 -13.53 2.04 13.46
C ARG A 12 -12.74 3.35 13.43
N GLY A 13 -11.70 3.42 12.61
CA GLY A 13 -10.82 4.57 12.43
C GLY A 13 -9.37 4.23 12.72
N ILE A 14 -8.54 4.25 11.68
CA ILE A 14 -7.21 3.67 11.78
C ILE A 14 -6.23 4.48 12.64
N MET A 15 -6.41 5.81 12.73
CA MET A 15 -5.50 6.68 13.49
C MET A 15 -5.51 6.37 14.98
N SER A 16 -6.64 5.93 15.54
CA SER A 16 -6.71 5.44 16.93
C SER A 16 -6.28 4.00 17.07
N SER A 17 -6.48 3.20 16.02
CA SER A 17 -6.27 1.75 16.03
C SER A 17 -4.92 1.33 15.47
N THR A 18 -3.97 2.26 15.26
CA THR A 18 -2.69 1.99 14.58
C THR A 18 -1.83 0.99 15.34
N ILE A 19 -1.62 1.22 16.63
CA ILE A 19 -0.82 0.32 17.48
C ILE A 19 -1.53 -1.03 17.60
N CYS A 20 -2.86 -1.00 17.74
CA CYS A 20 -3.70 -2.17 17.81
C CYS A 20 -3.56 -3.04 16.55
N LEU A 21 -3.62 -2.44 15.36
CA LEU A 21 -3.43 -3.13 14.09
C LEU A 21 -2.00 -3.66 13.94
N SER A 22 -0.97 -2.87 14.27
CA SER A 22 0.42 -3.35 14.20
C SER A 22 0.66 -4.56 15.11
N ASN A 23 0.09 -4.57 16.33
CA ASN A 23 0.16 -5.73 17.22
C ASN A 23 -0.63 -6.90 16.66
N LEU A 24 -1.87 -6.70 16.19
CA LEU A 24 -2.68 -7.74 15.56
C LEU A 24 -1.92 -8.43 14.42
N LEU A 25 -1.27 -7.66 13.53
CA LEU A 25 -0.50 -8.19 12.41
C LEU A 25 0.74 -8.99 12.83
N LYS A 26 1.36 -8.63 13.96
CA LYS A 26 2.53 -9.34 14.53
C LYS A 26 2.11 -10.60 15.28
N ASP A 27 1.09 -10.50 16.11
CA ASP A 27 0.65 -11.56 17.02
C ASP A 27 -0.05 -12.67 16.23
N THR A 28 -0.84 -12.32 15.22
CA THR A 28 -1.47 -13.31 14.33
C THR A 28 -0.50 -13.84 13.28
N ASP A 29 0.52 -13.06 12.91
CA ASP A 29 1.39 -13.31 11.76
C ASP A 29 0.60 -13.68 10.49
N CYS A 30 -0.50 -12.97 10.23
CA CYS A 30 -1.39 -13.27 9.11
C CYS A 30 -0.75 -12.98 7.74
N ASP A 31 -1.16 -13.70 6.72
CA ASP A 31 -0.70 -13.44 5.35
C ASP A 31 -1.43 -12.25 4.74
N ILE A 32 -2.73 -12.13 5.04
CA ILE A 32 -3.64 -11.13 4.49
C ILE A 32 -4.53 -10.61 5.63
N CYS A 33 -4.67 -9.30 5.74
CA CYS A 33 -5.53 -8.63 6.70
C CYS A 33 -6.42 -7.62 5.98
N ILE A 34 -7.73 -7.78 6.12
CA ILE A 34 -8.74 -6.89 5.57
C ILE A 34 -9.22 -6.00 6.71
N ILE A 35 -9.15 -4.69 6.50
CA ILE A 35 -9.65 -3.70 7.46
C ILE A 35 -10.74 -2.84 6.84
N SER A 36 -11.82 -2.62 7.59
CA SER A 36 -12.93 -1.72 7.24
C SER A 36 -13.00 -0.52 8.19
N GLU A 37 -13.67 0.54 7.75
CA GLU A 37 -13.77 1.84 8.44
C GLU A 37 -12.41 2.45 8.82
N HIS A 38 -11.42 2.42 7.94
CA HIS A 38 -10.15 3.08 8.25
C HIS A 38 -10.29 4.62 8.39
N LYS A 39 -11.35 5.23 7.82
CA LYS A 39 -11.71 6.67 7.95
C LYS A 39 -10.60 7.65 7.53
N LEU A 40 -9.74 7.22 6.62
CA LEU A 40 -8.74 8.10 6.01
C LEU A 40 -9.33 8.81 4.81
N LYS A 41 -8.80 9.99 4.51
CA LYS A 41 -9.00 10.65 3.21
C LYS A 41 -8.08 10.02 2.18
N GLU A 42 -8.44 10.15 0.91
CA GLU A 42 -7.64 9.63 -0.22
C GLU A 42 -6.17 10.06 -0.15
N ARG A 43 -5.90 11.35 0.10
CA ARG A 43 -4.54 11.89 0.29
C ARG A 43 -3.73 11.25 1.43
N SER A 44 -4.39 10.60 2.37
CA SER A 44 -3.78 10.00 3.57
C SER A 44 -3.70 8.48 3.49
N LEU A 45 -4.14 7.84 2.42
CA LEU A 45 -4.15 6.38 2.27
C LEU A 45 -2.75 5.75 2.42
N HIS A 46 -1.71 6.47 2.00
CA HIS A 46 -0.30 6.07 2.15
C HIS A 46 0.09 5.73 3.60
N TYR A 47 -0.65 6.28 4.58
CA TYR A 47 -0.45 5.98 5.99
C TYR A 47 -0.58 4.48 6.30
N LEU A 48 -1.50 3.77 5.64
CA LEU A 48 -1.76 2.35 5.92
C LEU A 48 -0.55 1.46 5.65
N SER A 49 0.20 1.76 4.57
CA SER A 49 1.44 1.07 4.23
C SER A 49 2.59 1.36 5.20
N THR A 50 2.42 2.30 6.14
CA THR A 50 3.44 2.62 7.17
C THR A 50 3.20 1.93 8.50
N ILE A 51 2.05 1.28 8.69
CA ILE A 51 1.63 0.71 9.99
C ILE A 51 2.51 -0.48 10.38
N GLU A 52 2.81 -1.37 9.43
CA GLU A 52 3.67 -2.53 9.66
C GLU A 52 4.54 -2.81 8.44
N ARG A 53 5.87 -2.92 8.64
CA ARG A 53 6.83 -3.01 7.52
C ARG A 53 6.71 -4.27 6.68
N GLY A 54 6.26 -5.35 7.30
CA GLY A 54 6.12 -6.63 6.65
C GLY A 54 4.91 -6.71 5.74
N TYR A 55 4.13 -5.63 5.58
CA TYR A 55 2.89 -5.62 4.81
C TYR A 55 2.85 -4.49 3.79
N ASN A 56 2.40 -4.83 2.59
CA ASN A 56 1.93 -3.89 1.58
C ASN A 56 0.43 -3.67 1.76
N CYS A 57 -0.11 -2.61 1.15
CA CYS A 57 -1.52 -2.23 1.30
C CYS A 57 -2.14 -1.81 -0.03
N ILE A 58 -3.35 -2.29 -0.27
CA ILE A 58 -4.30 -1.77 -1.27
C ILE A 58 -5.45 -1.16 -0.49
N SER A 59 -5.88 0.05 -0.84
CA SER A 59 -6.89 0.76 -0.05
C SER A 59 -7.75 1.68 -0.90
N LYS A 60 -9.03 1.79 -0.52
CA LYS A 60 -10.02 2.68 -1.13
C LYS A 60 -10.67 3.54 -0.04
N ALA A 61 -10.80 4.84 -0.29
CA ALA A 61 -11.47 5.78 0.62
C ALA A 61 -12.80 6.24 0.04
N ASP A 62 -13.79 6.55 0.88
CA ASP A 62 -15.03 7.20 0.41
C ASP A 62 -14.70 8.59 -0.13
N ALA A 63 -15.22 8.91 -1.32
CA ALA A 63 -15.19 10.26 -1.85
C ALA A 63 -16.01 11.17 -0.92
N LEU A 64 -15.39 12.24 -0.42
CA LEU A 64 -16.11 13.25 0.34
C LEU A 64 -16.72 14.26 -0.63
N PRO A 65 -17.97 14.73 -0.41
CA PRO A 65 -18.56 15.77 -1.23
C PRO A 65 -17.67 17.02 -1.28
N ILE A 66 -17.62 17.68 -2.44
CA ILE A 66 -16.87 18.93 -2.63
C ILE A 66 -17.38 19.97 -1.61
N GLY A 67 -16.47 20.54 -0.81
CA GLY A 67 -16.80 21.49 0.26
C GLY A 67 -17.06 20.86 1.64
N TYR A 68 -17.07 19.53 1.77
CA TYR A 68 -17.22 18.85 3.05
C TYR A 68 -15.90 18.86 3.85
N ASN A 69 -15.71 19.89 4.68
CA ASN A 69 -14.58 20.03 5.60
C ASN A 69 -14.71 19.11 6.84
N ALA A 70 -14.82 17.80 6.62
CA ALA A 70 -14.66 16.85 7.71
C ALA A 70 -13.18 16.75 8.09
N TYR A 71 -12.88 16.80 9.39
CA TYR A 71 -11.51 16.59 9.91
C TYR A 71 -10.99 15.16 9.64
N HIS A 72 -11.87 14.20 9.34
CA HIS A 72 -11.57 12.81 9.04
C HIS A 72 -12.32 12.31 7.80
N GLY A 73 -11.88 11.20 7.21
CA GLY A 73 -12.64 10.51 6.16
C GLY A 73 -13.90 9.84 6.71
N LYS A 74 -14.69 9.23 5.81
CA LYS A 74 -15.84 8.37 6.13
C LYS A 74 -15.57 6.98 5.55
N GLY A 75 -16.01 5.93 6.25
CA GLY A 75 -15.87 4.55 5.78
C GLY A 75 -14.44 4.15 5.40
N GLY A 76 -14.30 3.57 4.20
CA GLY A 76 -13.04 3.10 3.62
C GLY A 76 -12.73 1.64 3.93
N ILE A 77 -12.05 0.98 2.99
CA ILE A 77 -11.63 -0.42 3.04
C ILE A 77 -10.16 -0.54 2.65
N ALA A 78 -9.43 -1.46 3.27
CA ALA A 78 -8.08 -1.78 2.85
C ALA A 78 -7.76 -3.27 3.02
N ILE A 79 -6.89 -3.77 2.13
CA ILE A 79 -6.33 -5.11 2.16
C ILE A 79 -4.82 -4.95 2.35
N LEU A 80 -4.36 -5.34 3.53
CA LEU A 80 -2.95 -5.47 3.86
C LEU A 80 -2.52 -6.90 3.56
N TYR A 81 -1.35 -7.10 2.96
CA TYR A 81 -0.82 -8.42 2.68
C TYR A 81 0.68 -8.44 2.89
N LYS A 82 1.23 -9.58 3.33
CA LYS A 82 2.67 -9.71 3.61
C LYS A 82 3.49 -9.34 2.37
N THR A 83 4.54 -8.54 2.53
CA THR A 83 5.46 -8.16 1.45
C THR A 83 6.09 -9.37 0.78
N SER A 84 6.24 -10.49 1.51
CA SER A 84 6.68 -11.75 0.92
C SER A 84 5.77 -12.20 -0.22
N LEU A 85 4.47 -11.87 -0.20
CA LEU A 85 3.48 -12.24 -1.21
C LEU A 85 3.39 -11.24 -2.38
N GLN A 86 4.21 -10.20 -2.43
CA GLN A 86 4.07 -9.10 -3.40
C GLN A 86 4.09 -9.53 -4.87
N PHE A 87 4.74 -10.64 -5.20
CA PHE A 87 4.79 -11.18 -6.57
C PHE A 87 3.66 -12.17 -6.86
N SER A 88 2.92 -12.59 -5.83
CA SER A 88 1.76 -13.49 -5.95
C SER A 88 0.45 -12.71 -5.94
N VAL A 89 0.42 -11.49 -5.38
CA VAL A 89 -0.77 -10.67 -5.23
C VAL A 89 -0.89 -9.67 -6.38
N ASN A 90 -2.01 -9.68 -7.09
CA ASN A 90 -2.41 -8.61 -8.01
C ASN A 90 -3.65 -7.89 -7.46
N GLU A 91 -3.66 -6.56 -7.52
CA GLU A 91 -4.88 -5.79 -7.26
C GLU A 91 -5.87 -6.01 -8.41
N ILE A 92 -7.14 -6.21 -8.09
CA ILE A 92 -8.24 -6.18 -9.06
C ILE A 92 -8.60 -4.70 -9.26
N SER A 93 -7.93 -4.06 -10.23
CA SER A 93 -8.00 -2.61 -10.46
C SER A 93 -9.38 -2.09 -10.80
N ASP A 94 -10.21 -2.93 -11.43
CA ASP A 94 -11.48 -2.52 -12.03
C ASP A 94 -12.59 -2.29 -10.98
N ILE A 95 -12.29 -2.53 -9.70
CA ILE A 95 -13.17 -2.23 -8.59
C ILE A 95 -13.01 -0.74 -8.22
N ASN A 96 -13.90 0.07 -8.80
CA ASN A 96 -13.97 1.52 -8.58
C ASN A 96 -14.91 1.92 -7.42
N TYR A 97 -15.13 1.01 -6.46
CA TYR A 97 -16.03 1.23 -5.32
C TYR A 97 -15.24 1.47 -4.04
N SER A 98 -15.63 2.48 -3.26
CA SER A 98 -14.89 2.88 -2.05
C SER A 98 -15.05 1.91 -0.87
N ARG A 99 -16.02 1.00 -0.96
CA ARG A 99 -16.39 0.03 0.08
C ARG A 99 -15.95 -1.39 -0.22
N ILE A 100 -15.44 -1.66 -1.41
CA ILE A 100 -15.02 -2.97 -1.87
C ILE A 100 -13.61 -2.87 -2.42
N ALA A 101 -12.73 -3.77 -2.01
CA ALA A 101 -11.41 -3.95 -2.60
C ALA A 101 -11.22 -5.42 -2.94
N GLY A 102 -10.43 -5.72 -3.97
CA GLY A 102 -10.21 -7.09 -4.42
C GLY A 102 -8.75 -7.34 -4.74
N ILE A 103 -8.28 -8.53 -4.39
CA ILE A 103 -6.98 -9.05 -4.84
C ILE A 103 -7.14 -10.44 -5.44
N GLU A 104 -6.30 -10.71 -6.43
CA GLU A 104 -6.03 -12.04 -6.94
C GLU A 104 -4.72 -12.53 -6.32
N LEU A 105 -4.75 -13.69 -5.69
CA LEU A 105 -3.56 -14.43 -5.31
C LEU A 105 -3.31 -15.53 -6.35
N LYS A 106 -2.28 -15.35 -7.17
CA LYS A 106 -1.89 -16.31 -8.21
C LYS A 106 -1.35 -17.59 -7.58
N ASN A 107 -1.96 -18.71 -7.96
CA ASN A 107 -1.53 -20.07 -7.61
C ASN A 107 -1.26 -20.82 -8.92
N GLN A 108 -0.06 -21.42 -9.06
CA GLN A 108 0.38 -22.06 -10.30
C GLN A 108 -0.28 -23.43 -10.57
N SER A 109 -1.00 -24.01 -9.60
CA SER A 109 -1.39 -25.43 -9.68
C SER A 109 -2.89 -25.68 -9.90
N TYR A 110 -3.81 -24.84 -9.39
CA TYR A 110 -5.26 -25.16 -9.41
C TYR A 110 -6.19 -23.94 -9.54
N GLY A 111 -5.73 -22.88 -10.21
CA GLY A 111 -6.51 -21.65 -10.41
C GLY A 111 -6.29 -20.61 -9.31
N SER A 112 -6.65 -19.36 -9.63
CA SER A 112 -6.41 -18.22 -8.76
C SER A 112 -7.31 -18.21 -7.53
N LEU A 113 -6.85 -17.59 -6.44
CA LEU A 113 -7.69 -17.29 -5.27
C LEU A 113 -8.03 -15.80 -5.28
N PHE A 114 -9.32 -15.48 -5.40
CA PHE A 114 -9.81 -14.11 -5.36
C PHE A 114 -10.32 -13.79 -3.96
N ILE A 115 -9.87 -12.67 -3.41
CA ILE A 115 -10.24 -12.22 -2.06
C ILE A 115 -10.81 -10.82 -2.16
N PHE A 116 -12.07 -10.67 -1.79
CA PHE A 116 -12.79 -9.40 -1.75
C PHE A 116 -12.97 -8.93 -0.32
N GLY A 117 -12.40 -7.76 -0.01
CA GLY A 117 -12.68 -7.02 1.21
C GLY A 117 -13.92 -6.16 1.03
N ALA A 118 -14.87 -6.21 1.97
CA ALA A 118 -16.13 -5.46 1.90
C ALA A 118 -16.47 -4.71 3.20
N TYR A 119 -17.01 -3.50 3.04
CA TYR A 119 -17.62 -2.71 4.11
C TYR A 119 -19.02 -2.24 3.68
N LEU A 120 -20.03 -3.07 3.92
CA LEU A 120 -21.40 -2.78 3.47
C LEU A 120 -22.05 -1.66 4.30
N PRO A 121 -23.03 -0.91 3.74
CA PRO A 121 -23.64 0.22 4.42
C PRO A 121 -24.26 -0.14 5.78
N SER A 122 -23.95 0.66 6.80
CA SER A 122 -24.51 0.52 8.16
C SER A 122 -25.82 1.29 8.35
N ASP A 123 -26.18 2.19 7.43
CA ASP A 123 -27.39 3.03 7.50
C ASP A 123 -28.70 2.22 7.38
N ASP A 124 -29.86 2.78 7.69
CA ASP A 124 -31.11 2.01 7.60
C ASP A 124 -31.62 1.83 6.16
N SER A 125 -30.90 2.31 5.13
CA SER A 125 -31.30 2.21 3.74
C SER A 125 -31.03 0.82 3.18
N ILE A 126 -32.12 0.06 3.00
CA ILE A 126 -32.08 -1.25 2.34
C ILE A 126 -31.64 -1.14 0.88
N GLU A 127 -32.01 -0.06 0.20
CA GLU A 127 -31.66 0.12 -1.22
C GLU A 127 -30.16 0.42 -1.40
N ASN A 128 -29.55 1.22 -0.51
CA ASN A 128 -28.10 1.40 -0.51
C ASN A 128 -27.38 0.07 -0.24
N TYR A 129 -27.90 -0.69 0.72
CA TYR A 129 -27.35 -1.99 1.07
C TYR A 129 -27.42 -2.99 -0.09
N LYS A 130 -28.58 -3.10 -0.76
CA LYS A 130 -28.78 -3.96 -1.93
C LYS A 130 -27.88 -3.55 -3.10
N SER A 131 -27.71 -2.26 -3.34
CA SER A 131 -26.84 -1.75 -4.41
C SER A 131 -25.39 -2.21 -4.21
N GLU A 132 -24.84 -2.02 -3.01
CA GLU A 132 -23.48 -2.46 -2.67
C GLU A 132 -23.34 -3.99 -2.66
N LEU A 133 -24.35 -4.72 -2.16
CA LEU A 133 -24.37 -6.18 -2.19
C LEU A 133 -24.46 -6.72 -3.63
N SER A 134 -25.17 -6.05 -4.54
CA SER A 134 -25.27 -6.42 -5.95
C SER A 134 -23.93 -6.30 -6.69
N ILE A 135 -23.06 -5.39 -6.23
CA ILE A 135 -21.70 -5.29 -6.77
C ILE A 135 -20.88 -6.50 -6.34
N LEU A 136 -20.92 -6.88 -5.06
CA LEU A 136 -20.29 -8.11 -4.58
C LEU A 136 -20.84 -9.36 -5.28
N ASP A 137 -22.14 -9.39 -5.53
CA ASP A 137 -22.85 -10.43 -6.29
C ASP A 137 -22.26 -10.59 -7.69
N SER A 138 -22.09 -9.48 -8.40
CA SER A 138 -21.53 -9.46 -9.75
C SER A 138 -20.05 -9.87 -9.77
N LEU A 139 -19.25 -9.36 -8.82
CA LEU A 139 -17.85 -9.73 -8.67
C LEU A 139 -17.69 -11.21 -8.39
N TYR A 140 -18.44 -11.75 -7.42
CA TYR A 140 -18.37 -13.17 -7.10
C TYR A 140 -18.79 -14.03 -8.29
N ALA A 141 -19.92 -13.72 -8.94
CA ALA A 141 -20.42 -14.46 -10.09
C ALA A 141 -19.39 -14.52 -11.24
N TYR A 142 -18.68 -13.41 -11.49
CA TYR A 142 -17.63 -13.37 -12.51
C TYR A 142 -16.37 -14.14 -12.09
N TYR A 143 -15.80 -13.82 -10.92
CA TYR A 143 -14.49 -14.35 -10.52
C TYR A 143 -14.52 -15.81 -10.07
N SER A 144 -15.67 -16.31 -9.61
CA SER A 144 -15.83 -17.72 -9.22
C SER A 144 -15.70 -18.70 -10.40
N VAL A 145 -15.81 -18.22 -11.65
CA VAL A 145 -15.55 -19.00 -12.86
C VAL A 145 -14.05 -19.27 -13.05
N TYR A 146 -13.19 -18.35 -12.60
CA TYR A 146 -11.74 -18.40 -12.81
C TYR A 146 -10.97 -18.97 -11.63
N GLY A 147 -11.63 -19.16 -10.49
CA GLY A 147 -10.96 -19.58 -9.27
C GLY A 147 -11.85 -19.59 -8.03
N ASN A 148 -11.20 -19.81 -6.89
CA ASN A 148 -11.91 -19.81 -5.60
C ASN A 148 -12.08 -18.37 -5.12
N CYS A 149 -13.21 -18.08 -4.48
CA CYS A 149 -13.53 -16.73 -3.98
C CYS A 149 -13.71 -16.72 -2.46
N ILE A 150 -13.17 -15.70 -1.82
CA ILE A 150 -13.39 -15.35 -0.40
C ILE A 150 -13.96 -13.93 -0.34
N ILE A 151 -14.97 -13.73 0.49
CA ILE A 151 -15.51 -12.40 0.81
C ILE A 151 -15.34 -12.19 2.30
N ALA A 152 -14.74 -11.06 2.69
CA ALA A 152 -14.42 -10.82 4.08
C ALA A 152 -14.52 -9.34 4.47
N GLY A 153 -14.90 -9.08 5.72
CA GLY A 153 -15.05 -7.73 6.25
C GLY A 153 -16.35 -7.54 7.03
N ASP A 154 -16.76 -6.29 7.21
CA ASP A 154 -17.98 -5.92 7.92
C ASP A 154 -19.14 -5.83 6.93
N LEU A 155 -20.04 -6.80 7.02
CA LEU A 155 -21.19 -6.92 6.13
C LEU A 155 -22.43 -6.22 6.70
N ASN A 156 -22.36 -5.62 7.89
CA ASN A 156 -23.46 -4.86 8.52
C ASN A 156 -24.84 -5.58 8.55
N ALA A 157 -24.82 -6.91 8.48
CA ALA A 157 -25.98 -7.78 8.53
C ALA A 157 -25.56 -9.15 9.08
N SER A 158 -26.50 -9.92 9.63
CA SER A 158 -26.19 -11.23 10.22
C SER A 158 -26.77 -12.38 9.42
N CYS A 159 -25.97 -13.43 9.22
CA CYS A 159 -26.40 -14.71 8.68
C CYS A 159 -26.95 -15.64 9.79
N LEU A 160 -26.82 -15.28 11.06
CA LEU A 160 -27.15 -16.17 12.17
C LEU A 160 -28.60 -15.98 12.63
N HIS A 161 -29.33 -17.09 12.77
CA HIS A 161 -30.72 -17.08 13.24
C HIS A 161 -30.89 -16.38 14.60
N LYS A 162 -29.93 -16.55 15.52
CA LYS A 162 -29.96 -15.94 16.85
C LYS A 162 -29.92 -14.41 16.85
N ASP A 163 -29.38 -13.79 15.79
CA ASP A 163 -29.20 -12.34 15.73
C ASP A 163 -30.42 -11.64 15.09
N ARG A 164 -31.38 -12.39 14.53
CA ARG A 164 -32.52 -11.84 13.78
C ARG A 164 -33.39 -10.86 14.57
N SER A 165 -33.44 -10.99 15.90
CA SER A 165 -34.21 -10.07 16.75
C SER A 165 -33.47 -8.76 17.06
N ILE A 166 -32.17 -8.68 16.74
CA ILE A 166 -31.28 -7.58 17.13
C ILE A 166 -30.70 -6.85 15.89
N SER A 167 -30.45 -7.59 14.81
CA SER A 167 -29.97 -7.07 13.53
C SER A 167 -31.10 -6.59 12.63
N ASN A 168 -30.76 -5.81 11.59
CA ASN A 168 -31.73 -5.43 10.58
C ASN A 168 -32.16 -6.67 9.77
N ILE A 169 -33.42 -7.09 9.93
CA ILE A 169 -33.98 -8.31 9.34
C ILE A 169 -33.94 -8.27 7.81
N TYR A 170 -34.21 -7.11 7.20
CA TYR A 170 -34.24 -6.97 5.75
C TYR A 170 -32.84 -7.10 5.15
N LYS A 171 -31.83 -6.43 5.72
CA LYS A 171 -30.44 -6.60 5.28
C LYS A 171 -29.94 -8.03 5.47
N SER A 172 -30.28 -8.62 6.62
CA SER A 172 -29.94 -10.01 6.95
C SER A 172 -30.57 -10.99 5.96
N LYS A 173 -31.80 -10.73 5.50
CA LYS A 173 -32.46 -11.51 4.45
C LYS A 173 -31.74 -11.39 3.10
N GLU A 174 -31.36 -10.18 2.68
CA GLU A 174 -30.62 -9.99 1.43
C GLU A 174 -29.25 -10.67 1.48
N LEU A 175 -28.52 -10.53 2.60
CA LEU A 175 -27.24 -11.23 2.78
C LEU A 175 -27.42 -12.75 2.74
N LEU A 176 -28.42 -13.30 3.43
CA LEU A 176 -28.72 -14.73 3.40
C LEU A 176 -29.07 -15.23 1.99
N ASN A 177 -29.82 -14.45 1.21
CA ASN A 177 -30.12 -14.77 -0.18
C ASN A 177 -28.84 -14.83 -1.03
N PHE A 178 -27.97 -13.83 -0.88
CA PHE A 178 -26.67 -13.79 -1.55
C PHE A 178 -25.79 -15.00 -1.18
N VAL A 179 -25.67 -15.29 0.13
CA VAL A 179 -24.90 -16.44 0.64
C VAL A 179 -25.46 -17.76 0.10
N SER A 180 -26.79 -17.92 0.09
CA SER A 180 -27.45 -19.14 -0.37
C SER A 180 -27.30 -19.33 -1.88
N ARG A 181 -27.44 -18.25 -2.66
CA ARG A 181 -27.31 -18.26 -4.13
C ARG A 181 -25.95 -18.74 -4.59
N HIS A 182 -24.90 -18.34 -3.88
CA HIS A 182 -23.51 -18.64 -4.22
C HIS A 182 -22.92 -19.82 -3.44
N HIS A 183 -23.75 -20.51 -2.65
CA HIS A 183 -23.32 -21.61 -1.79
C HIS A 183 -22.13 -21.25 -0.90
N LEU A 184 -22.13 -20.02 -0.38
CA LEU A 184 -21.10 -19.53 0.50
C LEU A 184 -21.29 -20.08 1.91
N LEU A 185 -20.16 -20.41 2.55
CA LEU A 185 -20.13 -20.97 3.89
C LEU A 185 -19.39 -20.00 4.82
N TYR A 186 -19.95 -19.82 6.02
CA TYR A 186 -19.29 -19.06 7.08
C TYR A 186 -18.30 -19.99 7.81
N ALA A 187 -17.05 -19.56 7.95
CA ALA A 187 -15.97 -20.41 8.45
C ALA A 187 -16.19 -20.95 9.89
N GLY A 188 -16.94 -20.21 10.72
CA GLY A 188 -17.23 -20.60 12.10
C GLY A 188 -18.17 -21.80 12.26
N GLY A 189 -18.75 -22.32 11.17
CA GLY A 189 -19.68 -23.46 11.21
C GLY A 189 -19.02 -24.84 11.26
N LYS A 190 -17.72 -24.94 10.92
CA LYS A 190 -17.01 -26.22 10.77
C LYS A 190 -16.18 -26.60 11.98
N ILE A 191 -15.39 -25.63 12.45
CA ILE A 191 -14.37 -25.82 13.46
C ILE A 191 -14.91 -25.23 14.76
N GLN A 192 -14.63 -25.88 15.89
CA GLN A 192 -14.98 -25.34 17.19
C GLN A 192 -14.43 -23.92 17.32
N SER A 193 -15.33 -22.93 17.30
CA SER A 193 -14.96 -21.53 17.30
C SER A 193 -14.25 -21.18 18.61
N LYS A 194 -13.01 -20.70 18.53
CA LYS A 194 -12.35 -20.09 19.69
C LYS A 194 -12.78 -18.63 19.84
N GLY A 195 -12.84 -18.18 21.09
CA GLY A 195 -13.22 -16.82 21.45
C GLY A 195 -14.73 -16.56 21.45
N PRO A 196 -15.14 -15.28 21.39
CA PRO A 196 -16.54 -14.87 21.45
C PRO A 196 -17.37 -15.39 20.26
N LYS A 197 -18.69 -15.48 20.44
CA LYS A 197 -19.64 -15.90 19.37
C LYS A 197 -20.27 -14.71 18.63
N TYR A 198 -19.66 -13.55 18.73
CA TYR A 198 -20.10 -12.29 18.15
C TYR A 198 -18.86 -11.49 17.74
N THR A 199 -19.01 -10.62 16.75
CA THR A 199 -17.92 -9.70 16.36
C THR A 199 -18.23 -8.28 16.80
N TYR A 200 -19.51 -7.90 16.87
CA TYR A 200 -19.93 -6.58 17.31
C TYR A 200 -20.26 -6.58 18.81
N VAL A 201 -19.41 -5.94 19.62
CA VAL A 201 -19.42 -6.02 21.09
C VAL A 201 -20.70 -5.42 21.68
N THR A 202 -21.12 -4.24 21.20
CA THR A 202 -22.21 -3.46 21.80
C THR A 202 -23.54 -4.22 21.85
N LYS A 203 -23.88 -4.96 20.79
CA LYS A 203 -25.12 -5.73 20.68
C LYS A 203 -24.90 -7.24 20.75
N GLN A 204 -23.65 -7.69 20.87
CA GLN A 204 -23.25 -9.09 20.79
C GLN A 204 -23.78 -9.81 19.54
N THR A 205 -23.70 -9.15 18.38
CA THR A 205 -24.14 -9.67 17.08
C THR A 205 -22.96 -10.03 16.17
N MET A 206 -23.18 -10.95 15.22
CA MET A 206 -22.21 -11.32 14.20
C MET A 206 -22.43 -10.48 12.94
N LEU A 207 -21.57 -9.50 12.69
CA LEU A 207 -21.64 -8.59 11.53
C LEU A 207 -20.42 -8.72 10.60
N ASP A 208 -19.29 -9.18 11.14
CA ASP A 208 -18.04 -9.34 10.42
C ASP A 208 -17.88 -10.80 10.03
N TYR A 209 -17.71 -11.07 8.74
CA TYR A 209 -17.64 -12.44 8.22
C TYR A 209 -16.40 -12.66 7.39
N ILE A 210 -15.99 -13.93 7.32
CA ILE A 210 -15.15 -14.47 6.25
C ILE A 210 -15.95 -15.61 5.62
N LEU A 211 -16.51 -15.34 4.45
CA LEU A 211 -17.34 -16.22 3.65
C LEU A 211 -16.48 -16.84 2.55
N CYS A 212 -16.60 -18.15 2.36
CA CYS A 212 -15.81 -18.88 1.38
C CYS A 212 -16.64 -19.98 0.72
N ASN A 213 -16.22 -20.43 -0.46
CA ASN A 213 -16.84 -21.56 -1.13
C ASN A 213 -16.51 -22.90 -0.43
N GLU A 214 -17.19 -23.96 -0.85
CA GLU A 214 -17.04 -25.28 -0.23
C GLU A 214 -15.60 -25.83 -0.28
N ILE A 215 -14.85 -25.52 -1.34
CA ILE A 215 -13.46 -25.98 -1.52
C ILE A 215 -12.56 -25.40 -0.42
N ILE A 216 -12.60 -24.09 -0.20
CA ILE A 216 -11.82 -23.44 0.86
C ILE A 216 -12.33 -23.88 2.23
N TYR A 217 -13.65 -23.98 2.40
CA TYR A 217 -14.26 -24.44 3.65
C TYR A 217 -13.76 -25.83 4.07
N ARG A 218 -13.62 -26.77 3.12
CA ARG A 218 -13.07 -28.11 3.38
C ARG A 218 -11.59 -28.08 3.80
N LYS A 219 -10.84 -27.05 3.39
CA LYS A 219 -9.43 -26.84 3.73
C LYS A 219 -9.17 -25.97 4.96
N LEU A 220 -10.21 -25.45 5.60
CA LEU A 220 -10.08 -24.71 6.87
C LEU A 220 -9.42 -25.58 7.94
N ARG A 221 -8.38 -25.03 8.57
CA ARG A 221 -7.64 -25.57 9.73
C ARG A 221 -7.92 -24.79 11.01
N TYR A 222 -8.19 -23.49 10.89
CA TYR A 222 -8.34 -22.60 12.03
C TYR A 222 -9.48 -21.61 11.84
N TYR A 223 -10.19 -21.33 12.92
CA TYR A 223 -11.17 -20.24 13.03
C TYR A 223 -11.19 -19.70 14.46
N GLU A 224 -11.04 -18.38 14.60
CA GLU A 224 -11.13 -17.70 15.89
C GLU A 224 -11.69 -16.29 15.73
N ILE A 225 -12.47 -15.87 16.71
CA ILE A 225 -12.79 -14.44 16.92
C ILE A 225 -11.92 -13.97 18.09
N LEU A 226 -11.06 -12.99 17.85
CA LEU A 226 -10.13 -12.49 18.87
C LEU A 226 -10.84 -11.58 19.85
N ASP A 227 -10.86 -11.96 21.13
CA ASP A 227 -11.42 -11.15 22.21
C ASP A 227 -10.56 -9.89 22.50
N GLU A 228 -11.16 -8.85 23.09
CA GLU A 228 -10.44 -7.64 23.52
C GLU A 228 -9.32 -7.93 24.54
N GLY A 229 -9.39 -9.06 25.24
CA GLY A 229 -8.31 -9.51 26.13
C GLY A 229 -7.07 -10.02 25.38
N ALA A 230 -7.26 -10.56 24.17
CA ALA A 230 -6.18 -11.11 23.34
C ALA A 230 -5.47 -10.03 22.52
N ILE A 231 -6.17 -8.93 22.20
CA ILE A 231 -5.63 -7.79 21.46
C ILE A 231 -6.11 -6.49 22.08
N SER A 232 -5.21 -5.52 22.24
CA SER A 232 -5.61 -4.17 22.65
C SER A 232 -6.49 -3.57 21.55
N SER A 233 -7.82 -3.62 21.66
CA SER A 233 -8.75 -3.05 20.67
C SER A 233 -9.20 -1.64 21.06
N THR A 234 -9.36 -0.78 20.06
CA THR A 234 -10.05 0.53 20.17
C THR A 234 -11.36 0.56 19.39
N SER A 235 -11.75 -0.59 18.81
CA SER A 235 -12.97 -0.79 18.03
C SER A 235 -13.97 -1.59 18.85
N ASP A 236 -15.26 -1.33 18.65
CA ASP A 236 -16.35 -2.19 19.14
C ASP A 236 -16.62 -3.40 18.23
N HIS A 237 -15.72 -3.64 17.26
CA HIS A 237 -15.66 -4.86 16.48
C HIS A 237 -14.42 -5.68 16.84
N LEU A 238 -14.61 -7.00 16.90
CA LEU A 238 -13.58 -8.00 17.14
C LEU A 238 -13.08 -8.58 15.81
N PRO A 239 -11.77 -8.82 15.63
CA PRO A 239 -11.24 -9.45 14.44
C PRO A 239 -11.67 -10.91 14.31
N VAL A 240 -11.89 -11.33 13.07
CA VAL A 240 -12.11 -12.72 12.69
C VAL A 240 -10.85 -13.24 12.00
N VAL A 241 -10.34 -14.39 12.44
CA VAL A 241 -9.14 -15.03 11.91
C VAL A 241 -9.50 -16.40 11.35
N ILE A 242 -9.02 -16.70 10.15
CA ILE A 242 -9.04 -18.06 9.59
C ILE A 242 -7.65 -18.48 9.12
N GLU A 243 -7.44 -19.80 9.09
CA GLU A 243 -6.31 -20.41 8.39
C GLU A 243 -6.83 -21.57 7.55
N PHE A 244 -6.38 -21.66 6.30
CA PHE A 244 -6.73 -22.75 5.40
C PHE A 244 -5.53 -23.22 4.59
N GLU A 245 -5.56 -24.49 4.19
CA GLU A 245 -4.53 -25.10 3.36
C GLU A 245 -4.58 -24.58 1.93
N THR A 246 -3.39 -24.42 1.34
CA THR A 246 -3.23 -24.20 -0.09
C THR A 246 -2.39 -25.29 -0.72
N ASP A 247 -2.79 -25.69 -1.93
CA ASP A 247 -2.12 -26.78 -2.67
C ASP A 247 -0.77 -26.34 -3.25
N SER A 248 -0.51 -25.03 -3.30
CA SER A 248 0.78 -24.48 -3.72
C SER A 248 1.28 -23.45 -2.70
N THR A 249 2.61 -23.38 -2.58
CA THR A 249 3.30 -22.29 -1.92
C THR A 249 3.24 -21.04 -2.79
N PRO A 250 2.64 -19.92 -2.32
CA PRO A 250 2.80 -18.65 -3.03
C PRO A 250 4.29 -18.29 -3.10
N HIS A 251 4.70 -17.60 -4.16
CA HIS A 251 6.06 -17.08 -4.27
C HIS A 251 6.31 -16.14 -3.10
N ARG A 252 7.14 -16.58 -2.15
CA ARG A 252 7.53 -15.82 -0.96
C ARG A 252 8.91 -15.23 -1.19
N VAL A 253 8.99 -13.90 -1.20
CA VAL A 253 10.29 -13.22 -1.08
C VAL A 253 10.87 -13.55 0.29
N ILE A 254 12.03 -14.20 0.30
CA ILE A 254 12.83 -14.39 1.51
C ILE A 254 13.43 -13.02 1.85
N ASN A 255 12.71 -12.22 2.64
CA ASN A 255 13.29 -11.05 3.24
C ASN A 255 14.28 -11.56 4.30
N SER A 256 15.60 -11.42 4.07
CA SER A 256 16.57 -11.70 5.12
C SER A 256 16.25 -10.77 6.30
N SER A 257 15.76 -11.35 7.39
CA SER A 257 15.31 -10.62 8.58
C SER A 257 16.47 -10.05 9.41
N ASP A 258 17.69 -10.11 8.90
CA ASP A 258 18.88 -9.77 9.64
C ASP A 258 19.00 -8.26 9.76
N LYS A 259 18.73 -7.77 10.98
CA LYS A 259 19.02 -6.39 11.36
C LYS A 259 20.50 -6.14 11.10
N LEU A 260 20.78 -5.21 10.20
CA LEU A 260 22.15 -4.89 9.81
C LEU A 260 22.97 -4.37 11.02
N PRO A 261 24.27 -4.72 11.09
CA PRO A 261 25.19 -4.19 12.09
C PRO A 261 25.26 -2.65 12.05
N ALA A 262 25.17 -2.00 13.20
CA ALA A 262 25.20 -0.55 13.34
C ALA A 262 26.61 -0.05 13.66
N TRP A 263 27.51 -0.11 12.68
CA TRP A 263 28.90 0.31 12.85
C TRP A 263 29.07 1.73 13.45
N HIS A 264 28.17 2.66 13.12
CA HIS A 264 28.18 4.03 13.66
C HIS A 264 27.82 4.15 15.16
N LYS A 265 27.37 3.07 15.81
CA LYS A 265 27.05 3.03 17.25
C LYS A 265 28.03 2.17 18.05
N VAL A 266 29.08 1.67 17.40
CA VAL A 266 30.03 0.78 18.03
C VAL A 266 30.89 1.55 19.04
N THR A 267 31.21 0.91 20.16
CA THR A 267 32.16 1.41 21.15
C THR A 267 33.53 0.75 20.95
N ASP A 268 34.59 1.35 21.49
CA ASP A 268 35.95 0.79 21.38
C ASP A 268 36.05 -0.63 21.95
N ALA A 269 35.32 -0.92 23.03
CA ALA A 269 35.26 -2.25 23.62
C ALA A 269 34.67 -3.30 22.66
N GLN A 270 33.66 -2.91 21.86
CA GLN A 270 33.02 -3.77 20.88
C GLN A 270 33.88 -3.95 19.62
N ILE A 271 34.66 -2.93 19.23
CA ILE A 271 35.66 -3.06 18.18
C ILE A 271 36.73 -4.07 18.59
N ASN A 272 37.25 -3.97 19.82
CA ASN A 272 38.25 -4.91 20.33
C ASN A 272 37.69 -6.34 20.42
N GLN A 273 36.42 -6.49 20.81
CA GLN A 273 35.75 -7.79 20.81
C GLN A 273 35.60 -8.37 19.41
N TYR A 274 35.21 -7.55 18.43
CA TYR A 274 35.10 -7.96 17.02
C TYR A 274 36.46 -8.42 16.48
N GLN A 275 37.53 -7.67 16.73
CA GLN A 275 38.89 -8.03 16.32
C GLN A 275 39.35 -9.34 16.95
N LYS A 276 39.09 -9.56 18.24
CA LYS A 276 39.43 -10.81 18.93
C LYS A 276 38.65 -12.01 18.38
N LEU A 277 37.41 -11.82 17.95
CA LEU A 277 36.61 -12.89 17.33
C LEU A 277 37.09 -13.23 15.90
N LEU A 278 37.87 -12.35 15.27
CA LEU A 278 38.39 -12.54 13.92
C LEU A 278 39.83 -13.05 13.86
N SER A 279 40.65 -12.80 14.88
CA SER A 279 42.10 -13.09 14.82
C SER A 279 42.38 -14.53 14.42
N ASP A 280 41.84 -15.49 15.17
CA ASP A 280 42.18 -16.90 14.99
C ASP A 280 41.49 -17.50 13.75
N PRO A 281 40.18 -17.24 13.50
CA PRO A 281 39.51 -17.78 12.31
C PRO A 281 40.07 -17.25 10.99
N VAL A 282 40.45 -15.98 10.93
CA VAL A 282 40.99 -15.37 9.71
C VAL A 282 42.42 -15.86 9.45
N GLU A 283 43.26 -16.00 10.48
CA GLU A 283 44.59 -16.61 10.32
C GLU A 283 44.50 -18.05 9.79
N ILE A 284 43.57 -18.86 10.31
CA ILE A 284 43.33 -20.23 9.83
C ILE A 284 42.90 -20.22 8.34
N LEU A 285 42.07 -19.26 7.92
CA LEU A 285 41.64 -19.15 6.52
C LEU A 285 42.78 -18.70 5.60
N ILE A 286 43.63 -17.78 6.06
CA ILE A 286 44.82 -17.30 5.33
C ILE A 286 45.85 -18.43 5.18
N ASP A 287 46.08 -19.22 6.22
CA ASP A 287 47.02 -20.34 6.17
C ASP A 287 46.53 -21.43 5.22
N LYS A 288 45.22 -21.70 5.21
CA LYS A 288 44.62 -22.64 4.25
C LYS A 288 44.69 -22.12 2.81
N MET A 289 44.56 -20.80 2.58
CA MET A 289 44.69 -20.16 1.26
C MET A 289 45.99 -20.52 0.52
N ASN A 290 47.08 -20.77 1.25
CA ASN A 290 48.37 -21.14 0.67
C ASN A 290 48.40 -22.57 0.08
N SER A 291 47.34 -23.37 0.28
CA SER A 291 47.27 -24.79 -0.11
C SER A 291 46.20 -25.11 -1.16
N TYR A 292 45.44 -24.12 -1.63
CA TYR A 292 44.25 -24.34 -2.47
C TYR A 292 44.46 -24.18 -3.97
N SER A 293 43.55 -24.77 -4.75
CA SER A 293 43.49 -24.65 -6.20
C SER A 293 42.54 -23.53 -6.64
N PHE A 294 42.60 -23.14 -7.92
CA PHE A 294 41.71 -22.11 -8.48
C PHE A 294 40.22 -22.48 -8.40
N ALA A 295 39.89 -23.77 -8.25
CA ALA A 295 38.51 -24.24 -8.12
C ALA A 295 37.90 -23.97 -6.73
N ASP A 296 38.72 -23.64 -5.73
CA ASP A 296 38.28 -23.48 -4.33
C ASP A 296 38.02 -22.01 -3.95
N ILE A 297 38.25 -21.06 -4.87
CA ILE A 297 38.19 -19.61 -4.61
C ILE A 297 36.81 -19.16 -4.09
N ASP A 298 35.73 -19.66 -4.68
CA ASP A 298 34.37 -19.29 -4.26
C ASP A 298 34.04 -19.82 -2.86
N THR A 299 34.55 -21.00 -2.52
CA THR A 299 34.37 -21.58 -1.17
C THR A 299 35.14 -20.77 -0.13
N ILE A 300 36.34 -20.32 -0.45
CA ILE A 300 37.15 -19.46 0.43
C ILE A 300 36.48 -18.10 0.63
N TYR A 301 35.93 -17.51 -0.43
CA TYR A 301 35.18 -16.27 -0.36
C TYR A 301 33.98 -16.39 0.60
N ASP A 302 33.18 -17.45 0.44
CA ASP A 302 32.02 -17.72 1.28
C ASP A 302 32.41 -17.94 2.75
N ASP A 303 33.52 -18.64 3.01
CA ASP A 303 34.04 -18.86 4.36
C ASP A 303 34.53 -17.56 5.01
N PHE A 304 35.19 -16.68 4.25
CA PHE A 304 35.61 -15.35 4.71
C PHE A 304 34.40 -14.47 5.04
N VAL A 305 33.44 -14.41 4.12
CA VAL A 305 32.21 -13.61 4.29
C VAL A 305 31.42 -14.11 5.49
N SER A 306 31.28 -15.43 5.66
CA SER A 306 30.58 -16.04 6.79
C SER A 306 31.28 -15.74 8.13
N THR A 307 32.61 -15.81 8.16
CA THR A 307 33.42 -15.51 9.35
C THR A 307 33.25 -14.06 9.79
N LEU A 308 33.34 -13.12 8.84
CA LEU A 308 33.13 -11.69 9.08
C LEU A 308 31.69 -11.41 9.58
N HIS A 309 30.69 -12.00 8.95
CA HIS A 309 29.29 -11.82 9.34
C HIS A 309 28.99 -12.39 10.73
N ASN A 310 29.55 -13.56 11.08
CA ASN A 310 29.35 -14.18 12.39
C ASN A 310 29.98 -13.35 13.51
N ALA A 311 31.22 -12.90 13.32
CA ALA A 311 31.88 -12.01 14.28
C ALA A 311 31.10 -10.70 14.46
N ALA A 312 30.62 -10.10 13.36
CA ALA A 312 29.86 -8.85 13.40
C ALA A 312 28.51 -9.03 14.11
N ASN A 313 27.84 -10.16 13.89
CA ASN A 313 26.57 -10.50 14.53
C ASN A 313 26.67 -10.62 16.06
N ILE A 314 27.83 -10.99 16.58
CA ILE A 314 28.10 -11.18 18.00
C ILE A 314 28.56 -9.88 18.66
N ALA A 315 29.51 -9.17 18.05
CA ALA A 315 30.18 -8.03 18.69
C ALA A 315 29.51 -6.67 18.41
N ILE A 316 28.84 -6.51 17.26
CA ILE A 316 28.37 -5.20 16.80
C ILE A 316 26.89 -5.00 17.15
N PRO A 317 26.51 -3.87 17.77
CA PRO A 317 25.12 -3.58 18.07
C PRO A 317 24.31 -3.51 16.78
N LYS A 318 23.12 -4.11 16.77
CA LYS A 318 22.24 -4.12 15.59
C LYS A 318 21.32 -2.90 15.61
N CYS A 319 21.23 -2.18 14.50
CA CYS A 319 20.27 -1.09 14.39
C CYS A 319 18.91 -1.64 13.99
N GLY A 320 17.98 -1.69 14.94
CA GLY A 320 16.58 -1.64 14.58
C GLY A 320 16.27 -0.24 14.04
N PHE A 321 16.08 -0.09 12.73
CA PHE A 321 15.39 1.10 12.23
C PHE A 321 14.00 1.08 12.89
N ASN A 322 13.63 2.07 13.71
CA ASN A 322 12.27 2.21 14.24
C ASN A 322 11.46 3.07 13.25
N PRO A 323 10.64 2.47 12.37
CA PRO A 323 9.90 3.21 11.34
C PRO A 323 8.79 4.05 11.96
N LEU A 324 8.39 3.69 13.19
CA LEU A 324 7.31 4.32 13.94
C LEU A 324 7.77 5.63 14.59
N THR A 325 9.08 5.94 14.54
CA THR A 325 9.57 7.27 14.90
C THR A 325 9.14 8.21 13.78
N LYS A 326 7.94 8.76 13.97
CA LYS A 326 7.44 9.81 13.09
C LYS A 326 8.52 10.89 13.02
N PRO A 327 8.86 11.43 11.84
CA PRO A 327 9.98 12.36 11.72
C PRO A 327 9.74 13.67 12.53
N TYR A 328 8.48 13.96 12.86
CA TYR A 328 8.05 15.05 13.76
C TYR A 328 7.98 14.67 15.25
N TRP A 329 8.41 13.47 15.65
CA TRP A 329 8.33 12.98 17.03
C TRP A 329 9.43 13.60 17.91
N ASN A 330 9.19 14.83 18.33
CA ASN A 330 10.10 15.61 19.16
C ASN A 330 9.90 15.37 20.67
N ALA A 331 10.73 16.00 21.50
CA ALA A 331 10.71 15.85 22.95
C ALA A 331 9.36 16.23 23.59
N ASP A 332 8.66 17.21 23.01
CA ASP A 332 7.37 17.69 23.54
C ASP A 332 6.23 16.73 23.21
N VAL A 333 6.22 16.16 21.99
CA VAL A 333 5.30 15.07 21.63
C VAL A 333 5.52 13.87 22.55
N LYS A 334 6.78 13.51 22.83
CA LYS A 334 7.12 12.42 23.76
C LYS A 334 6.60 12.72 25.18
N ARG A 335 6.83 13.92 25.69
CA ARG A 335 6.38 14.33 27.03
C ARG A 335 4.86 14.29 27.17
N ALA A 336 4.14 14.80 26.16
CA ALA A 336 2.68 14.78 26.14
C ALA A 336 2.12 13.35 26.03
N HIS A 337 2.78 12.48 25.27
CA HIS A 337 2.44 11.05 25.17
C HIS A 337 2.65 10.30 26.48
N ASP A 338 3.78 10.53 27.17
CA ASP A 338 4.08 9.89 28.45
C ASP A 338 3.10 10.34 29.55
N ASN A 339 2.68 11.61 29.51
CA ASN A 339 1.62 12.13 30.37
C ASN A 339 0.25 11.48 30.07
N GLU A 340 -0.13 11.35 28.79
CA GLU A 340 -1.37 10.66 28.39
C GLU A 340 -1.41 9.22 28.90
N ARG A 341 -0.30 8.47 28.75
CA ARG A 341 -0.20 7.09 29.25
C ARG A 341 -0.31 7.02 30.76
N SER A 342 0.29 7.97 31.47
CA SER A 342 0.25 8.04 32.93
C SER A 342 -1.18 8.29 33.42
N MET A 343 -1.89 9.25 32.82
CA MET A 343 -3.29 9.54 33.15
C MET A 343 -4.24 8.40 32.76
N ARG A 344 -3.95 7.68 31.66
CA ARG A 344 -4.69 6.46 31.29
C ARG A 344 -4.55 5.38 32.35
N LYS A 345 -3.33 5.15 32.88
CA LYS A 345 -3.10 4.16 33.94
C LYS A 345 -3.94 4.48 35.18
N LEU A 346 -3.97 5.75 35.59
CA LEU A 346 -4.80 6.20 36.72
C LEU A 346 -6.30 5.96 36.47
N TRP A 347 -6.80 6.28 35.28
CA TRP A 347 -8.19 6.00 34.91
C TRP A 347 -8.52 4.50 34.89
N VAL A 348 -7.59 3.65 34.47
CA VAL A 348 -7.75 2.19 34.50
C VAL A 348 -7.77 1.66 35.93
N LEU A 349 -6.89 2.15 36.80
CA LEU A 349 -6.87 1.78 38.22
C LEU A 349 -8.16 2.18 38.94
N ASP A 350 -8.81 3.26 38.50
CA ASP A 350 -10.08 3.75 39.05
C ASP A 350 -11.32 2.98 38.55
N GLY A 351 -11.13 1.84 37.86
CA GLY A 351 -12.23 1.02 37.36
C GLY A 351 -12.83 1.50 36.03
N GLN A 352 -12.11 2.35 35.30
CA GLN A 352 -12.50 2.85 33.97
C GLN A 352 -13.86 3.58 33.92
N PRO A 353 -14.17 4.46 34.89
CA PRO A 353 -15.47 5.11 34.95
C PRO A 353 -15.71 6.03 33.75
N ARG A 354 -16.97 6.16 33.31
CA ARG A 354 -17.34 6.87 32.07
C ARG A 354 -18.16 8.12 32.40
N GLY A 355 -17.70 9.28 31.92
CA GLY A 355 -18.42 10.55 32.04
C GLY A 355 -17.58 11.68 32.62
N MET A 356 -17.84 12.92 32.21
CA MET A 356 -17.02 14.09 32.60
C MET A 356 -17.12 14.48 34.08
N HIS A 357 -18.03 13.85 34.82
CA HIS A 357 -18.18 13.98 36.26
C HIS A 357 -17.16 13.14 37.04
N PHE A 358 -16.55 12.12 36.41
CA PHE A 358 -15.45 11.36 37.01
C PHE A 358 -14.12 12.06 36.73
N ASP A 359 -13.38 12.37 37.79
CA ASP A 359 -12.12 13.12 37.71
C ASP A 359 -11.05 12.38 36.91
N SER A 360 -10.88 11.08 37.15
CA SER A 360 -9.93 10.23 36.43
C SER A 360 -10.20 10.20 34.92
N TYR A 361 -11.48 10.10 34.51
CA TYR A 361 -11.89 10.17 33.11
C TYR A 361 -11.65 11.56 32.52
N ARG A 362 -12.01 12.63 33.23
CA ARG A 362 -11.84 14.02 32.76
C ARG A 362 -10.36 14.36 32.55
N ILE A 363 -9.50 14.00 33.50
CA ILE A 363 -8.06 14.26 33.45
C ILE A 363 -7.42 13.46 32.30
N TYR A 364 -7.76 12.18 32.17
CA TYR A 364 -7.34 11.36 31.03
C TYR A 364 -7.73 11.99 29.69
N LYS A 365 -8.99 12.42 29.54
CA LYS A 365 -9.48 13.03 28.30
C LYS A 365 -8.77 14.34 27.98
N ARG A 366 -8.44 15.16 28.99
CA ARG A 366 -7.64 16.39 28.81
C ARG A 366 -6.22 16.06 28.35
N ALA A 367 -5.54 15.11 28.99
CA ALA A 367 -4.19 14.69 28.59
C ALA A 367 -4.17 14.13 27.15
N LYS A 368 -5.22 13.37 26.78
CA LYS A 368 -5.41 12.87 25.40
C LYS A 368 -5.62 13.98 24.38
N SER A 369 -6.43 14.99 24.71
CA SER A 369 -6.61 16.16 23.84
C SER A 369 -5.33 16.96 23.68
N GLU A 370 -4.57 17.13 24.76
CA GLU A 370 -3.29 17.85 24.73
C GLU A 370 -2.23 17.11 23.90
N PHE A 371 -2.11 15.79 24.06
CA PHE A 371 -1.24 14.98 23.21
C PHE A 371 -1.58 15.14 21.72
N ARG A 372 -2.87 15.12 21.35
CA ARG A 372 -3.28 15.34 19.96
C ARG A 372 -2.89 16.72 19.45
N ARG A 373 -3.10 17.76 20.26
CA ARG A 373 -2.75 19.15 19.92
C ARG A 373 -1.25 19.30 19.66
N VAL A 374 -0.42 18.79 20.57
CA VAL A 374 1.05 18.85 20.45
C VAL A 374 1.54 18.02 19.27
N GLN A 375 0.98 16.83 19.07
CA GLN A 375 1.30 15.99 17.93
C GLN A 375 0.96 16.66 16.59
N GLN A 376 -0.20 17.31 16.50
CA GLN A 376 -0.64 18.00 15.30
C GLN A 376 0.24 19.21 15.00
N ALA A 377 0.54 20.04 16.00
CA ALA A 377 1.44 21.18 15.84
C ALA A 377 2.84 20.75 15.36
N ALA A 378 3.40 19.67 15.94
CA ALA A 378 4.69 19.15 15.51
C ALA A 378 4.67 18.61 14.07
N ASN A 379 3.58 17.97 13.66
CA ASN A 379 3.39 17.51 12.29
C ASN A 379 3.27 18.69 11.30
N GLU A 380 2.49 19.71 11.64
CA GLU A 380 2.33 20.92 10.82
C GLU A 380 3.67 21.64 10.64
N GLN A 381 4.44 21.82 11.71
CA GLN A 381 5.80 22.39 11.64
C GLN A 381 6.74 21.56 10.77
N TYR A 382 6.71 20.24 10.91
CA TYR A 382 7.51 19.36 10.07
C TYR A 382 7.13 19.44 8.59
N MET A 383 5.83 19.46 8.28
CA MET A 383 5.35 19.61 6.92
C MET A 383 5.75 20.96 6.33
N GLN A 384 5.61 22.05 7.10
CA GLN A 384 6.06 23.38 6.68
C GLN A 384 7.55 23.37 6.33
N LYS A 385 8.38 22.83 7.21
CA LYS A 385 9.82 22.69 6.96
C LYS A 385 10.12 21.89 5.69
N CYS A 386 9.39 20.79 5.47
CA CYS A 386 9.55 19.99 4.24
C CYS A 386 9.20 20.79 2.98
N TYR A 387 8.18 21.65 3.02
CA TYR A 387 7.83 22.53 1.90
C TYR A 387 8.87 23.62 1.68
N ASP A 388 9.40 24.20 2.75
CA ASP A 388 10.47 25.19 2.68
C ASP A 388 11.75 24.57 2.07
N ASP A 389 12.16 23.39 2.56
CA ASP A 389 13.30 22.62 2.03
C ASP A 389 13.10 22.25 0.54
N LEU A 390 11.85 21.92 0.12
CA LEU A 390 11.51 21.63 -1.28
C LEU A 390 11.60 22.87 -2.16
N ASN A 391 11.14 24.03 -1.67
CA ASN A 391 11.22 25.29 -2.40
C ASN A 391 12.67 25.72 -2.59
N GLU A 392 13.49 25.64 -1.53
CA GLU A 392 14.92 25.97 -1.59
C GLU A 392 15.68 25.04 -2.55
N THR A 393 15.40 23.73 -2.50
CA THR A 393 16.05 22.76 -3.39
C THR A 393 15.55 22.81 -4.83
N ALA A 394 14.31 23.23 -5.07
CA ALA A 394 13.80 23.46 -6.42
C ALA A 394 14.60 24.55 -7.16
N GLU A 395 15.09 25.56 -6.43
CA GLU A 395 15.85 26.67 -7.00
C GLU A 395 17.34 26.32 -7.21
N CYS A 396 17.92 25.45 -6.38
CA CYS A 396 19.38 25.22 -6.34
C CYS A 396 19.86 23.82 -6.79
N ASP A 397 19.09 22.75 -6.58
CA ASP A 397 19.50 21.37 -6.92
C ASP A 397 18.30 20.51 -7.34
N ILE A 398 18.10 20.45 -8.65
CA ILE A 398 17.01 19.67 -9.26
C ILE A 398 17.09 18.17 -8.95
N ARG A 399 18.29 17.60 -8.71
CA ARG A 399 18.44 16.17 -8.37
C ARG A 399 18.02 15.91 -6.94
N LEU A 400 18.41 16.79 -6.02
CA LEU A 400 17.99 16.73 -4.62
C LEU A 400 16.48 16.97 -4.48
N PHE A 401 15.93 17.92 -5.23
CA PHE A 401 14.49 18.16 -5.34
C PHE A 401 13.72 16.87 -5.72
N TRP A 402 14.10 16.21 -6.82
CA TRP A 402 13.44 14.97 -7.24
C TRP A 402 13.63 13.83 -6.24
N LYS A 403 14.77 13.77 -5.54
CA LYS A 403 15.00 12.79 -4.46
C LYS A 403 14.08 13.03 -3.26
N GLN A 404 13.85 14.29 -2.89
CA GLN A 404 12.92 14.67 -1.83
C GLN A 404 11.47 14.37 -2.24
N ILE A 405 11.05 14.78 -3.45
CA ILE A 405 9.73 14.45 -4.03
C ILE A 405 9.48 12.93 -4.02
N LYS A 406 10.48 12.11 -4.42
CA LYS A 406 10.38 10.64 -4.42
C LYS A 406 10.26 10.04 -3.02
N ARG A 407 10.78 10.70 -1.98
CA ARG A 407 10.58 10.32 -0.58
C ARG A 407 9.17 10.64 -0.08
N PHE A 408 8.54 11.70 -0.61
CA PHE A 408 7.18 12.11 -0.26
C PHE A 408 6.09 11.41 -1.07
N LYS A 409 6.36 11.05 -2.33
CA LYS A 409 5.45 10.21 -3.13
C LYS A 409 5.46 8.78 -2.58
N GLY A 410 4.27 8.22 -2.33
CA GLY A 410 4.13 6.79 -2.04
C GLY A 410 4.72 5.94 -3.16
N ARG A 411 5.23 4.75 -2.83
CA ARG A 411 5.64 3.78 -3.85
C ARG A 411 4.41 3.41 -4.68
N SER A 412 4.35 3.92 -5.91
CA SER A 412 3.35 3.51 -6.89
C SER A 412 3.57 2.03 -7.21
N SER A 413 2.50 1.23 -7.12
CA SER A 413 2.48 -0.14 -7.64
C SER A 413 2.47 -0.16 -9.18
N LYS A 414 2.16 0.97 -9.84
CA LYS A 414 2.22 1.08 -11.30
C LYS A 414 3.68 1.13 -11.76
N ILE A 415 4.03 0.18 -12.63
CA ILE A 415 5.37 0.01 -13.22
C ILE A 415 5.65 1.07 -14.30
N TYR A 416 4.61 1.76 -14.80
CA TYR A 416 4.71 2.69 -15.93
C TYR A 416 3.84 3.94 -15.73
N PRO A 417 4.23 5.08 -16.31
CA PRO A 417 3.45 6.32 -16.26
C PRO A 417 2.21 6.26 -17.17
N GLU A 418 1.11 6.87 -16.73
CA GLU A 418 -0.05 7.14 -17.59
C GLU A 418 0.24 8.39 -18.43
N ILE A 419 -0.17 8.38 -19.70
CA ILE A 419 -0.06 9.55 -20.57
C ILE A 419 -1.46 10.07 -20.91
N VAL A 420 -1.58 11.39 -20.98
CA VAL A 420 -2.80 12.08 -21.41
C VAL A 420 -2.48 12.78 -22.73
N TYR A 421 -3.18 12.42 -23.79
CA TYR A 421 -3.04 13.00 -25.12
C TYR A 421 -4.45 13.20 -25.72
N GLU A 422 -4.72 14.40 -26.24
CA GLU A 422 -6.05 14.78 -26.79
C GLU A 422 -7.25 14.41 -25.88
N ASN A 423 -7.15 14.71 -24.58
CA ASN A 423 -8.19 14.39 -23.58
C ASN A 423 -8.50 12.90 -23.40
N LYS A 424 -7.68 12.00 -23.94
CA LYS A 424 -7.74 10.56 -23.69
C LYS A 424 -6.62 10.14 -22.75
N VAL A 425 -6.93 9.24 -21.82
CA VAL A 425 -5.98 8.70 -20.84
C VAL A 425 -5.56 7.31 -21.29
N TYR A 426 -4.26 7.10 -21.46
CA TYR A 426 -3.67 5.83 -21.85
C TYR A 426 -2.94 5.22 -20.64
N SER A 427 -3.41 4.05 -20.20
CA SER A 427 -3.05 3.45 -18.90
C SER A 427 -2.59 1.98 -18.97
N SER A 428 -2.37 1.44 -20.18
CA SER A 428 -1.69 0.15 -20.40
C SER A 428 -0.41 0.34 -21.23
N PRO A 429 0.62 -0.52 -21.09
CA PRO A 429 1.87 -0.39 -21.85
C PRO A 429 1.66 -0.35 -23.37
N GLU A 430 0.74 -1.18 -23.86
CA GLU A 430 0.38 -1.24 -25.27
C GLU A 430 -0.33 0.05 -25.72
N SER A 431 -1.28 0.56 -24.94
CA SER A 431 -1.97 1.81 -25.25
C SER A 431 -1.03 3.04 -25.23
N VAL A 432 -0.06 3.06 -24.30
CA VAL A 432 0.96 4.10 -24.20
C VAL A 432 1.88 4.05 -25.43
N ALA A 433 2.35 2.85 -25.79
CA ALA A 433 3.20 2.66 -26.97
C ALA A 433 2.50 3.05 -28.27
N ASN A 434 1.22 2.68 -28.44
CA ASN A 434 0.44 3.05 -29.62
C ASN A 434 0.18 4.55 -29.69
N CYS A 435 -0.16 5.20 -28.58
CA CYS A 435 -0.33 6.66 -28.55
C CYS A 435 0.97 7.40 -28.89
N PHE A 436 2.13 6.92 -28.42
CA PHE A 436 3.42 7.46 -28.84
C PHE A 436 3.68 7.25 -30.34
N ALA A 437 3.38 6.06 -30.87
CA ALA A 437 3.53 5.76 -32.29
C ALA A 437 2.65 6.68 -33.15
N GLU A 438 1.39 6.88 -32.77
CA GLU A 438 0.45 7.80 -33.42
C GLU A 438 0.94 9.25 -33.36
N TYR A 439 1.33 9.73 -32.18
CA TYR A 439 1.85 11.09 -31.99
C TYR A 439 3.04 11.38 -32.92
N PHE A 440 4.04 10.48 -32.96
CA PHE A 440 5.19 10.67 -33.82
C PHE A 440 4.84 10.47 -35.29
N HIS A 441 3.92 9.56 -35.61
CA HIS A 441 3.42 9.41 -36.98
C HIS A 441 2.80 10.72 -37.48
N GLU A 442 2.00 11.39 -36.68
CA GLU A 442 1.42 12.70 -37.01
C GLU A 442 2.46 13.82 -37.07
N LEU A 443 3.46 13.81 -36.19
CA LEU A 443 4.54 14.80 -36.16
C LEU A 443 5.44 14.70 -37.41
N TYR A 444 5.70 13.48 -37.88
CA TYR A 444 6.56 13.21 -39.03
C TYR A 444 5.82 13.14 -40.37
N GLN A 445 4.48 13.19 -40.36
CA GLN A 445 3.72 13.43 -41.57
C GLN A 445 3.74 14.93 -41.91
N PRO A 446 4.25 15.33 -43.08
CA PRO A 446 4.12 16.70 -43.54
C PRO A 446 2.63 17.00 -43.78
N LYS A 447 2.00 17.73 -42.86
CA LYS A 447 0.69 18.35 -43.11
C LYS A 447 0.94 19.52 -44.06
N GLU A 448 0.36 19.48 -45.26
CA GLU A 448 0.27 20.69 -46.08
C GLU A 448 -0.46 21.74 -45.24
N SER A 449 0.19 22.89 -45.02
CA SER A 449 -0.43 23.99 -44.28
C SER A 449 -1.73 24.40 -44.98
N ASP A 450 -2.84 24.55 -44.25
CA ASP A 450 -4.08 25.08 -44.82
C ASP A 450 -3.91 26.50 -45.40
N ASN A 451 -2.82 27.19 -45.03
CA ASN A 451 -2.40 28.50 -45.55
C ASN A 451 -1.31 28.39 -46.63
N PHE A 452 -1.11 27.22 -47.23
CA PHE A 452 -0.12 27.04 -48.28
C PHE A 452 -0.58 27.72 -49.57
N ASP A 453 0.02 28.88 -49.86
CA ASP A 453 -0.29 29.67 -51.03
C ASP A 453 0.32 29.03 -52.29
N ASN A 454 -0.50 28.19 -52.93
CA ASN A 454 -0.16 27.55 -54.20
C ASN A 454 0.04 28.56 -55.34
N GLU A 455 -0.58 29.75 -55.28
CA GLU A 455 -0.32 30.81 -56.26
C GLU A 455 1.07 31.38 -56.08
N PHE A 456 1.48 31.65 -54.83
CA PHE A 456 2.85 32.10 -54.54
C PHE A 456 3.90 31.08 -54.98
N LYS A 457 3.70 29.79 -54.67
CA LYS A 457 4.60 28.72 -55.14
C LYS A 457 4.72 28.70 -56.67
N CYS A 458 3.58 28.71 -57.38
CA CYS A 458 3.56 28.74 -58.84
C CYS A 458 4.27 29.99 -59.39
N SER A 459 4.09 31.14 -58.74
CA SER A 459 4.74 32.40 -59.14
C SER A 459 6.27 32.32 -59.01
N ILE A 460 6.78 31.78 -57.90
CA ILE A 460 8.22 31.63 -57.66
C ILE A 460 8.81 30.59 -58.60
N GLU A 461 8.14 29.47 -58.85
CA GLU A 461 8.59 28.45 -59.79
C GLU A 461 8.64 28.98 -61.24
N SER A 462 7.70 29.86 -61.63
CA SER A 462 7.73 30.53 -62.93
C SER A 462 8.91 31.50 -63.03
N VAL A 463 9.11 32.35 -62.02
CA VAL A 463 10.24 33.28 -61.97
C VAL A 463 11.57 32.53 -62.00
N TYR A 464 11.69 31.42 -61.27
CA TYR A 464 12.89 30.60 -61.25
C TYR A 464 13.17 29.94 -62.60
N LYS A 465 12.14 29.41 -63.28
CA LYS A 465 12.27 28.86 -64.64
C LYS A 465 12.69 29.92 -65.66
N ASP A 466 12.15 31.14 -65.54
CA ASP A 466 12.54 32.26 -66.39
C ASP A 466 13.98 32.70 -66.12
N ILE A 467 14.43 32.74 -64.85
CA ILE A 467 15.83 33.01 -64.49
C ILE A 467 16.77 31.95 -65.08
N ILE A 468 16.45 30.65 -64.93
CA ILE A 468 17.24 29.56 -65.53
C ILE A 468 17.30 29.70 -67.06
N LYS A 469 16.16 30.00 -67.69
CA LYS A 469 16.09 30.17 -69.14
C LYS A 469 16.92 31.38 -69.60
N THR A 470 16.89 32.48 -68.85
CA THR A 470 17.65 33.70 -69.17
C THR A 470 19.15 33.47 -68.98
N CYS A 471 19.55 32.80 -67.90
CA CYS A 471 20.95 32.44 -67.65
C CYS A 471 21.51 31.37 -68.61
N GLY A 472 20.63 30.55 -69.21
CA GLY A 472 21.02 29.47 -70.12
C GLY A 472 21.18 29.88 -71.60
N VAL A 473 20.65 31.04 -72.02
CA VAL A 473 20.61 31.44 -73.45
C VAL A 473 21.59 32.57 -73.78
N GLU A 474 22.02 33.38 -72.79
CA GLU A 474 23.04 34.41 -72.98
C GLU A 474 24.19 34.23 -71.97
N GLY A 475 25.08 33.27 -72.26
CA GLY A 475 26.44 33.26 -71.71
C GLY A 475 26.58 33.55 -70.21
N GLY A 476 25.76 32.91 -69.37
CA GLY A 476 26.03 32.68 -67.95
C GLY A 476 26.44 33.88 -67.09
N TYR A 477 25.60 34.92 -66.99
CA TYR A 477 25.73 35.90 -65.90
C TYR A 477 24.37 36.20 -65.24
N LEU A 478 24.34 36.12 -63.90
CA LEU A 478 23.24 36.60 -63.07
C LEU A 478 23.25 38.15 -63.03
N PRO A 479 22.09 38.82 -62.86
CA PRO A 479 22.04 40.26 -62.69
C PRO A 479 22.75 40.63 -61.38
N GLY A 480 23.98 41.12 -61.51
CA GLY A 480 24.89 41.41 -60.40
C GLY A 480 26.36 41.56 -60.83
N GLY A 481 26.77 40.98 -61.97
CA GLY A 481 28.13 41.12 -62.50
C GLY A 481 29.22 40.44 -61.65
N LEU A 482 30.44 40.35 -62.20
CA LEU A 482 31.61 39.84 -61.48
C LEU A 482 32.05 40.86 -60.43
N ILE A 483 31.84 40.55 -59.15
CA ILE A 483 32.50 41.25 -58.06
C ILE A 483 33.98 40.87 -58.12
N THR A 484 34.84 41.83 -58.37
CA THR A 484 36.29 41.63 -58.37
C THR A 484 36.84 41.73 -56.95
N GLU A 485 37.95 41.04 -56.64
CA GLU A 485 38.56 41.07 -55.30
C GLU A 485 38.97 42.48 -54.84
N GLN A 486 39.17 43.41 -55.79
CA GLN A 486 39.40 44.84 -55.53
C GLN A 486 38.16 45.59 -55.03
N GLU A 487 36.95 45.06 -55.24
CA GLU A 487 35.70 45.65 -54.72
C GLU A 487 35.33 45.09 -53.34
N VAL A 488 36.06 44.09 -52.85
CA VAL A 488 35.87 43.44 -51.53
C VAL A 488 36.99 43.80 -50.55
N SER A 489 38.01 44.54 -50.99
CA SER A 489 39.05 45.14 -50.13
C SER A 489 38.92 46.65 -50.08
#